data_AF-A0A2J0MCC3-F1
#
_entry.id   AF-A0A2J0MCC3-F1
#
_cell.length_a   1.000
_cell.length_b   1.000
_cell.length_c   1.000
_cell.angle_alpha   90.00
_cell.angle_beta   90.00
_cell.angle_gamma   90.00
#
_symmetry.space_group_name_H-M   'P 1'
#
loop_
_entity.id
_entity.type
_entity.pdbx_description
1 polymer ?
#
loop_
_entity_poly.entity_id
_entity_poly.type
_entity_poly.pdbx_seq_one_letter_code
_entity_poly.pdbx_strand_id
1 'polypeptide(L)'
;MKPKVIGTGNKDSYTYFIFRKDQQLLFLLRQLLHKQTPWYESVEGMVYKNFETPEEIPEEDLVEHNINNMVDEIYNFSGEDHMIDIIFGTSKVFMICTMSQEKTQQLRAFIRDNCSFR
;
A
#
# COMPACT_ATOMS: atom_id res chain seq x y z
N MET A 1 3.89 4.41 15.84
CA MET A 1 5.09 4.81 15.05
C MET A 1 4.60 5.37 13.72
N LYS A 2 5.47 5.97 12.90
CA LYS A 2 5.13 6.36 11.52
C LYS A 2 5.67 5.30 10.55
N PRO A 3 4.97 4.96 9.45
CA PRO A 3 5.53 4.14 8.39
C PRO A 3 6.86 4.70 7.89
N LYS A 4 7.77 3.82 7.46
CA LYS A 4 9.11 4.22 7.01
C LYS A 4 9.21 4.20 5.50
N VAL A 5 9.47 5.36 4.89
CA VAL A 5 9.87 5.49 3.49
C VAL A 5 11.38 5.23 3.40
N ILE A 6 11.76 4.26 2.56
CA ILE A 6 13.16 3.87 2.31
C ILE A 6 13.64 4.26 0.91
N GLY A 7 12.73 4.72 0.05
CA GLY A 7 13.06 5.24 -1.27
C GLY A 7 11.88 5.99 -1.86
N THR A 8 12.16 7.04 -2.62
CA THR A 8 11.16 7.74 -3.41
C THR A 8 11.84 8.39 -4.61
N GLY A 9 11.10 8.59 -5.68
CA GLY A 9 11.62 9.27 -6.85
C GLY A 9 10.53 9.49 -7.88
N ASN A 10 10.93 10.14 -8.96
CA ASN A 10 10.07 10.43 -10.09
C ASN A 10 10.78 9.99 -11.35
N LYS A 11 10.03 9.35 -12.25
CA LYS A 11 10.53 8.99 -13.56
C LYS A 11 9.41 9.24 -14.56
N ASP A 12 9.71 10.01 -15.60
CA ASP A 12 8.77 10.38 -16.64
C ASP A 12 7.44 10.90 -16.06
N SER A 13 6.35 10.19 -16.29
CA SER A 13 4.99 10.56 -15.85
C SER A 13 4.60 10.00 -14.47
N TYR A 14 5.46 9.23 -13.80
CA TYR A 14 5.09 8.57 -12.54
C TYR A 14 6.01 8.93 -11.37
N THR A 15 5.41 8.98 -10.18
CA THR A 15 6.08 9.10 -8.88
C THR A 15 6.05 7.73 -8.21
N TYR A 16 7.13 7.33 -7.55
CA TYR A 16 7.16 6.09 -6.78
C TYR A 16 7.61 6.29 -5.34
N PHE A 17 7.13 5.40 -4.48
CA PHE A 17 7.49 5.31 -3.07
C PHE A 17 7.78 3.86 -2.72
N ILE A 18 8.85 3.66 -1.96
CA ILE A 18 9.25 2.36 -1.42
C ILE A 18 9.19 2.48 0.09
N PHE A 19 8.37 1.64 0.70
CA PHE A 19 8.16 1.61 2.14
C PHE A 19 8.75 0.35 2.74
N ARG A 20 9.21 0.41 3.99
CA ARG A 20 9.37 -0.80 4.80
C ARG A 20 7.99 -1.36 5.07
N LYS A 21 7.80 -2.65 4.81
CA LYS A 21 6.55 -3.34 5.09
C LYS A 21 6.37 -3.48 6.61
N ASP A 22 5.32 -2.87 7.13
CA ASP A 22 4.87 -3.01 8.51
C ASP A 22 3.37 -2.71 8.62
N GLN A 23 2.75 -3.06 9.74
CA GLN A 23 1.30 -2.94 9.94
C GLN A 23 0.80 -1.48 9.86
N GLN A 24 1.63 -0.51 10.23
CA GLN A 24 1.26 0.91 10.19
C GLN A 24 1.20 1.42 8.75
N LEU A 25 2.07 0.91 7.86
CA LEU A 25 1.98 1.20 6.44
C LEU A 25 0.64 0.76 5.87
N LEU A 26 0.19 -0.45 6.20
CA LEU A 26 -1.09 -0.97 5.70
C LEU A 26 -2.26 -0.08 6.14
N PHE A 27 -2.25 0.38 7.39
CA PHE A 27 -3.24 1.33 7.88
C PHE A 27 -3.20 2.66 7.13
N LEU A 28 -2.00 3.17 6.83
CA LEU A 28 -1.84 4.41 6.06
C LEU A 28 -2.34 4.27 4.62
N LEU A 29 -2.01 3.16 3.94
CA LEU A 29 -2.50 2.86 2.59
C LEU A 29 -4.02 2.79 2.56
N ARG A 30 -4.64 2.17 3.58
CA ARG A 30 -6.09 2.15 3.76
C ARG A 30 -6.64 3.58 3.83
N GLN A 31 -6.06 4.46 4.64
CA GLN A 31 -6.53 5.86 4.73
C GLN A 31 -6.37 6.64 3.43
N LEU A 32 -5.27 6.40 2.70
CA LEU A 32 -4.96 7.05 1.44
C LEU A 32 -5.96 6.69 0.34
N LEU A 33 -6.29 5.40 0.24
CA LEU A 33 -7.20 4.86 -0.78
C LEU A 33 -8.69 5.10 -0.41
N HIS A 34 -9.02 5.12 0.89
CA HIS A 34 -10.39 5.35 1.37
C HIS A 34 -10.88 6.79 1.19
N LYS A 35 -9.99 7.78 1.01
CA LYS A 35 -10.37 9.17 0.78
C LYS A 35 -10.63 9.55 -0.68
N GLN A 36 -10.33 8.67 -1.65
CA GLN A 36 -10.41 9.03 -3.08
C GLN A 36 -11.35 8.18 -3.93
N THR A 37 -11.98 7.12 -3.41
CA THR A 37 -12.76 6.22 -4.27
C THR A 37 -13.88 5.45 -3.53
N PRO A 38 -15.07 5.26 -4.15
CA PRO A 38 -16.20 4.52 -3.58
C PRO A 38 -16.08 2.98 -3.63
N TRP A 39 -14.91 2.42 -3.96
CA TRP A 39 -14.68 0.96 -4.12
C TRP A 39 -14.48 0.20 -2.80
N TYR A 40 -15.21 0.63 -1.77
CA TYR A 40 -15.17 0.13 -0.39
C TYR A 40 -15.25 -1.41 -0.29
N GLU A 41 -16.07 -2.04 -1.13
CA GLU A 41 -16.33 -3.49 -1.07
C GLU A 41 -15.15 -4.36 -1.51
N SER A 42 -14.22 -3.84 -2.35
CA SER A 42 -13.05 -4.60 -2.81
C SER A 42 -11.91 -4.64 -1.79
N VAL A 43 -11.81 -3.62 -0.94
CA VAL A 43 -10.77 -3.51 0.10
C VAL A 43 -11.19 -4.24 1.37
N GLU A 44 -12.48 -4.31 1.70
CA GLU A 44 -12.98 -5.29 2.68
C GLU A 44 -12.74 -6.74 2.21
N GLY A 45 -12.76 -6.99 0.90
CA GLY A 45 -12.35 -8.27 0.29
C GLY A 45 -10.84 -8.56 0.33
N MET A 46 -9.99 -7.63 0.77
CA MET A 46 -8.58 -7.91 1.11
C MET A 46 -8.45 -8.68 2.44
N VAL A 47 -9.56 -8.93 3.13
CA VAL A 47 -9.66 -10.05 4.06
C VAL A 47 -9.68 -11.33 3.22
N TYR A 48 -8.52 -11.99 3.17
CA TYR A 48 -8.38 -13.43 2.96
C TYR A 48 -8.94 -13.96 1.64
N LYS A 49 -8.07 -14.14 0.63
CA LYS A 49 -8.23 -15.26 -0.29
C LYS A 49 -6.88 -15.78 -0.76
N ASN A 50 -6.67 -17.05 -0.46
CA ASN A 50 -5.69 -17.99 -1.01
C ASN A 50 -4.31 -17.99 -0.34
N PHE A 51 -4.18 -18.81 0.70
CA PHE A 51 -3.38 -20.03 0.67
C PHE A 51 -4.12 -21.05 1.54
N GLU A 52 -4.04 -22.35 1.21
CA GLU A 52 -4.56 -23.42 2.03
C GLU A 52 -4.12 -23.20 3.48
N THR A 53 -5.07 -22.89 4.36
CA THR A 53 -4.81 -22.64 5.77
C THR A 53 -4.21 -23.91 6.36
N PRO A 54 -2.98 -23.89 6.90
CA PRO A 54 -2.58 -24.92 7.85
C PRO A 54 -3.55 -24.77 9.03
N GLU A 55 -4.29 -25.84 9.35
CA GLU A 55 -5.48 -25.82 10.21
C GLU A 55 -5.23 -25.40 11.69
N GLU A 56 -4.08 -24.81 12.04
CA GLU A 56 -3.63 -24.62 13.42
C GLU A 56 -3.03 -23.24 13.74
N ILE A 57 -3.30 -22.20 12.95
CA ILE A 57 -2.84 -20.84 13.29
C ILE A 57 -3.99 -20.05 13.93
N PRO A 58 -3.85 -19.55 15.18
CA PRO A 58 -4.82 -18.65 15.80
C PRO A 58 -5.13 -17.45 14.91
N GLU A 59 -6.39 -16.98 14.90
CA GLU A 59 -6.86 -15.88 14.04
C GLU A 59 -6.02 -14.59 14.17
N GLU A 60 -5.46 -14.38 15.35
CA GLU A 60 -4.58 -13.25 15.69
C GLU A 60 -3.19 -13.37 15.04
N ASP A 61 -2.66 -14.59 14.95
CA ASP A 61 -1.35 -14.90 14.34
C ASP A 61 -1.44 -15.07 12.82
N LEU A 62 -2.63 -15.39 12.30
CA LEU A 62 -2.92 -15.45 10.86
C LEU A 62 -2.69 -14.12 10.17
N VAL A 63 -3.03 -13.00 10.83
CA VAL A 63 -2.81 -11.66 10.28
C VAL A 63 -1.32 -11.36 10.14
N GLU A 64 -0.52 -11.67 11.16
CA GLU A 64 0.94 -11.46 11.12
C GLU A 64 1.63 -12.43 10.14
N HIS A 65 1.21 -13.70 10.10
CA HIS A 65 1.67 -14.70 9.15
C HIS A 65 1.38 -14.29 7.69
N ASN A 66 0.15 -13.86 7.39
CA ASN A 66 -0.25 -13.42 6.06
C ASN A 66 0.47 -12.12 5.66
N ILE A 67 0.62 -11.16 6.58
CA ILE A 67 1.42 -9.95 6.32
C ILE A 67 2.86 -10.34 5.99
N ASN A 68 3.48 -11.28 6.70
CA ASN A 68 4.86 -11.69 6.41
C ASN A 68 4.98 -12.47 5.08
N ASN A 69 3.94 -13.20 4.68
CA ASN A 69 3.94 -14.06 3.49
C ASN A 69 3.30 -13.46 2.22
N MET A 70 2.68 -12.28 2.28
CA MET A 70 2.22 -11.53 1.08
C MET A 70 3.42 -11.04 0.27
N VAL A 71 3.96 -11.89 -0.59
CA VAL A 71 5.06 -11.60 -1.51
C VAL A 71 4.51 -11.76 -2.92
N ASP A 72 4.87 -10.83 -3.81
CA ASP A 72 4.56 -10.81 -5.25
C ASP A 72 3.09 -10.53 -5.62
N GLU A 73 2.29 -9.99 -4.70
CA GLU A 73 0.96 -9.48 -5.02
C GLU A 73 0.99 -8.04 -5.54
N ILE A 74 0.15 -7.77 -6.54
CA ILE A 74 0.02 -6.47 -7.19
C ILE A 74 -1.44 -6.02 -7.14
N TYR A 75 -1.67 -4.85 -6.57
CA TYR A 75 -2.97 -4.18 -6.55
C TYR A 75 -2.92 -2.96 -7.44
N ASN A 76 -3.91 -2.81 -8.31
CA ASN A 76 -3.97 -1.75 -9.31
C ASN A 76 -5.24 -0.93 -9.03
N PHE A 77 -5.09 0.37 -8.83
CA PHE A 77 -6.19 1.30 -8.56
C PHE A 77 -6.19 2.36 -9.65
N SER A 78 -7.25 2.42 -10.44
CA SER A 78 -7.41 3.40 -11.52
C SER A 78 -8.66 4.24 -11.31
N GLY A 79 -8.53 5.55 -11.53
CA GLY A 79 -9.63 6.50 -11.66
C GLY A 79 -9.43 7.38 -12.88
N GLU A 80 -10.31 8.36 -13.07
CA GLU A 80 -10.36 9.21 -14.27
C GLU A 80 -9.03 9.91 -14.59
N ASP A 81 -8.27 10.30 -13.58
CA ASP A 81 -7.05 11.10 -13.68
C ASP A 81 -5.88 10.53 -12.85
N HIS A 82 -5.97 9.26 -12.45
CA HIS A 82 -4.94 8.61 -11.66
C HIS A 82 -4.88 7.10 -11.83
N MET A 83 -3.68 6.56 -11.67
CA MET A 83 -3.37 5.14 -11.58
C MET A 83 -2.37 4.94 -10.44
N ILE A 84 -2.64 4.00 -9.55
CA ILE A 84 -1.79 3.63 -8.41
C ILE A 84 -1.61 2.12 -8.42
N ASP A 85 -0.37 1.66 -8.56
CA ASP A 85 -0.01 0.26 -8.43
C ASP A 85 0.71 0.04 -7.11
N ILE A 86 0.32 -0.97 -6.35
CA ILE A 86 0.91 -1.36 -5.07
C ILE A 86 1.42 -2.79 -5.17
N ILE A 87 2.73 -2.97 -5.06
CA ILE A 87 3.42 -4.26 -5.14
C ILE A 87 3.95 -4.63 -3.76
N PHE A 88 3.53 -5.76 -3.23
CA PHE A 88 3.98 -6.27 -1.93
C PHE A 88 5.16 -7.23 -2.12
N GLY A 89 6.35 -6.82 -1.67
CA GLY A 89 7.50 -7.70 -1.56
C GLY A 89 7.67 -8.25 -0.14
N THR A 90 8.69 -9.09 0.08
CA THR A 90 8.96 -9.74 1.37
C THR A 90 9.10 -8.76 2.53
N SER A 91 9.86 -7.68 2.34
CA SER A 91 10.12 -6.67 3.40
C SER A 91 9.77 -5.24 3.00
N LYS A 92 9.26 -5.07 1.78
CA LYS A 92 9.04 -3.76 1.16
C LYS A 92 7.69 -3.71 0.47
N VAL A 93 7.13 -2.52 0.37
CA VAL A 93 5.97 -2.25 -0.48
C VAL A 93 6.36 -1.16 -1.46
N PHE A 94 6.12 -1.41 -2.74
CA PHE A 94 6.36 -0.44 -3.81
C PHE A 94 5.03 0.14 -4.22
N MET A 95 4.91 1.46 -4.17
CA MET A 95 3.75 2.19 -4.65
C MET A 95 4.17 3.05 -5.84
N ILE A 96 3.55 2.84 -6.99
CA ILE A 96 3.80 3.54 -8.23
C ILE A 96 2.55 4.36 -8.55
N CYS A 97 2.69 5.67 -8.75
CA CYS A 97 1.57 6.58 -8.93
C CYS A 97 1.74 7.39 -10.21
N THR A 98 0.80 7.25 -11.14
CA THR A 98 0.66 8.11 -12.33
C THR A 98 -0.57 8.98 -12.11
N MET A 99 -0.41 10.28 -11.90
CA MET A 99 -1.51 11.19 -11.55
C MET A 99 -1.23 12.59 -12.12
N SER A 100 -2.23 13.48 -12.08
CA SER A 100 -2.01 14.90 -12.36
C SER A 100 -0.94 15.53 -11.44
N GLN A 101 -0.34 16.64 -11.87
CA GLN A 101 0.69 17.33 -11.09
C GLN A 101 0.17 17.79 -9.72
N GLU A 102 -1.07 18.28 -9.67
CA GLU A 102 -1.73 18.71 -8.44
C GLU A 102 -1.89 17.54 -7.45
N LYS A 103 -2.46 16.41 -7.91
CA LYS A 103 -2.63 15.21 -7.06
C LYS A 103 -1.29 14.64 -6.61
N THR A 104 -0.28 14.69 -7.47
CA THR A 104 1.09 14.29 -7.12
C THR A 104 1.65 15.14 -5.97
N GLN A 105 1.43 16.46 -5.99
CA GLN A 105 1.87 17.34 -4.90
C GLN A 105 1.13 17.05 -3.59
N GLN A 106 -0.19 16.83 -3.66
CA GLN A 106 -1.01 16.46 -2.50
C GLN A 106 -0.56 15.12 -1.90
N LEU A 107 -0.32 14.11 -2.74
CA LEU A 107 0.18 12.80 -2.32
C LEU A 107 1.54 12.91 -1.62
N ARG A 108 2.47 13.68 -2.19
CA ARG A 108 3.79 13.88 -1.57
C ARG A 108 3.70 14.60 -0.23
N ALA A 109 2.84 15.61 -0.11
CA ALA A 109 2.59 16.28 1.16
C ALA A 109 2.03 15.29 2.19
N PHE A 110 1.02 14.50 1.81
CA PHE A 110 0.43 13.48 2.67
C PHE A 110 1.47 12.45 3.16
N ILE A 111 2.29 11.90 2.26
CA ILE A 111 3.35 10.95 2.63
C ILE A 111 4.38 11.62 3.53
N ARG A 112 4.77 12.87 3.25
CA ARG A 112 5.72 13.62 4.08
C ARG A 112 5.21 13.81 5.52
N ASP A 113 3.93 14.11 5.68
CA ASP A 113 3.34 14.43 6.97
C ASP A 113 3.10 13.17 7.82
N ASN A 114 2.82 12.03 7.17
CA ASN A 114 2.44 10.78 7.83
C ASN A 114 3.54 9.73 7.91
N CYS A 115 4.62 9.86 7.14
CA CYS A 115 5.74 8.90 7.15
C CYS A 115 7.01 9.48 7.78
N SER A 116 7.96 8.59 8.07
CA SER A 116 9.33 8.93 8.42
C SER A 116 10.28 8.61 7.26
N PHE A 117 11.30 9.45 7.07
CA PHE A 117 12.29 9.33 6.00
C PHE A 117 13.65 8.98 6.59
N ARG A 118 14.27 7.91 6.08
CA ARG A 118 15.69 7.58 6.28
C ARG A 118 16.16 6.64 5.18
#